data_AF-A0A920P6G3-F1
#
_entry.id   AF-A0A920P6G3-F1
#
_cell.length_a   1.000
_cell.length_b   1.000
_cell.length_c   1.000
_cell.angle_alpha   90.00
_cell.angle_beta   90.00
_cell.angle_gamma   90.00
#
_symmetry.space_group_name_H-M   'P 1'
#
loop_
_entity.id
_entity.type
_entity.pdbx_description
1 polymer ?
#
loop_
_entity_poly.entity_id
_entity_poly.type
_entity_poly.pdbx_seq_one_letter_code
_entity_poly.pdbx_strand_id
1 'polypeptide(L)'
;MASGTHIPGVTLAQENGLKIYISADMEGLVGAVTSDQLGPSGFEYQRFRQIMTNEVNAAFEAAREMGATEILISDSHGNGENLLNEQLPGDIQLIRSWPRPLMMMEGIDETFDAVIFIGYHSSTKEHRGSSSAHHFKR
;
A
#
# COMPACT_ATOMS: atom_id res chain seq x y z
N MET A 1 -30.34 -18.05 -32.55
CA MET A 1 -30.64 -17.47 -31.22
C MET A 1 -29.58 -18.02 -30.27
N ALA A 2 -28.68 -17.27 -29.63
CA ALA A 2 -28.72 -15.88 -29.21
C ALA A 2 -27.57 -15.04 -29.81
N SER A 3 -27.92 -13.80 -30.15
CA SER A 3 -27.01 -12.72 -30.52
C SER A 3 -26.42 -12.15 -29.23
N GLY A 4 -25.13 -12.37 -28.98
CA GLY A 4 -24.39 -11.68 -27.94
C GLY A 4 -24.09 -10.25 -28.38
N THR A 5 -24.75 -9.27 -27.77
CA THR A 5 -24.46 -7.85 -27.94
C THR A 5 -23.06 -7.53 -27.41
N HIS A 6 -22.14 -7.22 -28.32
CA HIS A 6 -20.86 -6.60 -27.99
C HIS A 6 -21.13 -5.17 -27.53
N ILE A 7 -20.83 -4.88 -26.26
CA ILE A 7 -20.87 -3.53 -25.70
C ILE A 7 -19.47 -2.94 -25.89
N PRO A 8 -19.28 -1.94 -26.79
CA PRO A 8 -17.97 -1.32 -26.97
C PRO A 8 -17.68 -0.43 -25.75
N GLY A 9 -16.67 -0.81 -24.95
CA GLY A 9 -16.20 0.01 -23.83
C GLY A 9 -15.73 -0.76 -22.60
N VAL A 10 -15.98 -2.06 -22.51
CA VAL A 10 -15.41 -2.91 -21.46
C VAL A 10 -14.33 -3.76 -22.10
N THR A 11 -13.08 -3.29 -22.01
CA THR A 11 -11.91 -4.12 -22.30
C THR A 11 -12.01 -5.34 -21.41
N LEU A 12 -12.00 -6.54 -22.00
CA LEU A 12 -11.89 -7.78 -21.26
C LEU A 12 -10.67 -7.65 -20.35
N ALA A 13 -10.87 -7.81 -19.03
CA ALA A 13 -9.77 -7.92 -18.09
C ALA A 13 -8.77 -8.93 -18.67
N GLN A 14 -7.49 -8.55 -18.60
CA GLN A 14 -6.34 -9.28 -19.11
C GLN A 14 -6.50 -10.80 -18.91
N GLU A 15 -6.16 -11.62 -19.91
CA GLU A 15 -6.31 -13.09 -19.85
C GLU A 15 -5.48 -13.74 -18.70
N ASN A 16 -4.60 -12.96 -18.07
CA ASN A 16 -3.96 -13.26 -16.79
C ASN A 16 -4.58 -12.34 -15.72
N GLY A 17 -5.06 -12.91 -14.61
CA GLY A 17 -5.78 -12.13 -13.58
C GLY A 17 -5.00 -10.93 -13.02
N LEU A 18 -5.71 -10.00 -12.38
CA LEU A 18 -5.15 -8.69 -12.02
C LEU A 18 -4.03 -8.81 -10.98
N LYS A 19 -2.90 -8.16 -11.25
CA LYS A 19 -1.74 -8.07 -10.35
C LYS A 19 -1.64 -6.68 -9.74
N ILE A 20 -1.79 -6.58 -8.42
CA ILE A 20 -1.90 -5.33 -7.69
C ILE A 20 -0.69 -5.13 -6.77
N TYR A 21 -0.13 -3.92 -6.78
CA TYR A 21 0.90 -3.50 -5.84
C TYR A 21 0.28 -2.62 -4.76
N ILE A 22 0.62 -2.85 -3.49
CA ILE A 22 0.24 -1.98 -2.37
C ILE A 22 1.50 -1.47 -1.70
N SER A 23 1.74 -0.15 -1.74
CA SER A 23 2.79 0.49 -0.96
C SER A 23 2.17 1.18 0.25
N ALA A 24 2.62 0.83 1.44
CA ALA A 24 2.05 1.33 2.69
C ALA A 24 3.06 2.17 3.47
N ASP A 25 2.67 3.38 3.81
CA ASP A 25 3.37 4.35 4.65
C ASP A 25 2.54 4.69 5.92
N MET A 26 3.06 5.44 6.88
CA MET A 26 2.36 5.68 8.16
C MET A 26 1.88 7.12 8.39
N GLU A 27 2.56 8.12 7.84
CA GLU A 27 2.36 9.55 8.11
C GLU A 27 0.93 10.02 7.81
N GLY A 28 0.34 9.47 6.76
CA GLY A 28 -0.98 9.83 6.23
C GLY A 28 -2.11 8.88 6.66
N LEU A 29 -1.86 7.94 7.58
CA LEU A 29 -2.90 7.05 8.10
C LEU A 29 -4.00 7.84 8.81
N VAL A 30 -5.21 7.29 8.84
CA VAL A 30 -6.32 7.94 9.52
C VAL A 30 -6.01 8.13 11.00
N GLY A 31 -6.10 9.38 11.47
CA GLY A 31 -5.82 9.75 12.86
C GLY A 31 -4.34 9.95 13.19
N ALA A 32 -3.42 9.77 12.24
CA ALA A 32 -2.01 10.12 12.43
C ALA A 32 -1.88 11.66 12.53
N VAL A 33 -1.30 12.11 13.63
CA VAL A 33 -1.21 13.53 14.01
C VAL A 33 0.16 13.91 14.59
N THR A 34 0.89 12.97 15.19
CA THR A 34 2.19 13.24 15.82
C THR A 34 3.23 12.18 15.45
N SER A 35 4.51 12.53 15.59
CA SER A 35 5.63 11.61 15.34
C SER A 35 5.68 10.41 16.29
N ASP A 36 5.06 10.52 17.47
CA ASP A 36 4.99 9.43 18.47
C ASP A 36 4.15 8.23 17.98
N GLN A 37 3.43 8.39 16.88
CA GLN A 37 2.65 7.35 16.22
C GLN A 37 3.43 6.67 15.10
N LEU A 38 4.51 7.28 14.62
CA LEU A 38 5.20 6.89 13.40
C LEU A 38 6.47 6.06 13.68
N GLY A 39 7.10 6.23 14.84
CA GLY A 39 8.40 5.60 15.12
C GLY A 39 8.41 4.57 16.26
N PRO A 40 9.30 3.56 16.25
CA PRO A 40 9.44 2.55 17.31
C PRO A 40 9.59 3.04 18.75
N SER A 41 10.09 4.26 18.93
CA SER A 41 10.25 4.89 20.26
C SER A 41 8.97 5.57 20.78
N GLY A 42 7.97 5.75 19.94
CA GLY A 42 6.75 6.46 20.25
C GLY A 42 5.73 5.61 21.01
N PHE A 43 5.00 6.22 21.94
CA PHE A 43 4.08 5.51 22.84
C PHE A 43 2.83 4.97 22.12
N GLU A 44 2.42 5.56 20.98
CA GLU A 44 1.28 5.10 20.18
C GLU A 44 1.68 4.23 18.99
N TYR A 45 2.98 4.03 18.75
CA TYR A 45 3.46 3.34 17.55
C TYR A 45 2.85 1.95 17.34
N GLN A 46 2.76 1.13 18.39
CA GLN A 46 2.14 -0.21 18.26
C GLN A 46 0.67 -0.15 17.85
N ARG A 47 -0.07 0.85 18.34
CA ARG A 47 -1.45 1.09 17.94
C ARG A 47 -1.53 1.50 16.47
N PHE A 48 -0.59 2.31 16.00
CA PHE A 48 -0.58 2.77 14.60
C PHE A 48 -0.08 1.71 13.61
N ARG A 49 0.79 0.79 14.03
CA ARG A 49 1.09 -0.43 13.25
C ARG A 49 -0.17 -1.27 13.02
N GLN A 50 -1.02 -1.38 14.04
CA GLN A 50 -2.30 -2.07 13.94
C GLN A 50 -3.26 -1.36 12.96
N ILE A 51 -3.33 -0.03 13.02
CA ILE A 51 -4.14 0.78 12.09
C ILE A 51 -3.63 0.60 10.65
N MET A 52 -2.32 0.75 10.43
CA MET A 52 -1.67 0.54 9.13
C MET A 52 -2.01 -0.84 8.55
N THR A 53 -1.86 -1.89 9.38
CA THR A 53 -2.15 -3.27 8.97
C THR A 53 -3.63 -3.44 8.61
N ASN A 54 -4.55 -2.82 9.36
CA ASN A 54 -5.97 -2.87 9.07
C ASN A 54 -6.34 -2.14 7.77
N GLU A 55 -5.73 -0.97 7.49
CA GLU A 55 -5.95 -0.28 6.22
C GLU A 55 -5.43 -1.08 5.02
N VAL A 56 -4.26 -1.71 5.17
CA VAL A 56 -3.70 -2.62 4.16
C VAL A 56 -4.61 -3.83 3.94
N ASN A 57 -5.10 -4.46 5.01
CA ASN A 57 -6.03 -5.58 4.91
C ASN A 57 -7.33 -5.17 4.21
N ALA A 58 -7.89 -4.00 4.52
CA ALA A 58 -9.08 -3.49 3.84
C ALA A 58 -8.85 -3.29 2.33
N ALA A 59 -7.69 -2.76 1.94
CA ALA A 59 -7.32 -2.62 0.53
C ALA A 59 -7.11 -3.96 -0.16
N PHE A 60 -6.50 -4.93 0.54
CA PHE A 60 -6.34 -6.30 0.04
C PHE A 60 -7.71 -6.95 -0.23
N GLU A 61 -8.64 -6.91 0.73
CA GLU A 61 -9.97 -7.53 0.59
C GLU A 61 -10.72 -6.89 -0.59
N ALA A 62 -10.71 -5.56 -0.69
CA ALA A 62 -11.33 -4.85 -1.81
C ALA A 62 -10.68 -5.24 -3.16
N ALA A 63 -9.34 -5.35 -3.22
CA ALA A 63 -8.66 -5.77 -4.43
C ALA A 63 -9.03 -7.22 -4.84
N ARG A 64 -9.12 -8.13 -3.86
CA ARG A 64 -9.55 -9.52 -4.07
C ARG A 64 -11.00 -9.59 -4.57
N GLU A 65 -11.92 -8.85 -3.96
CA GLU A 65 -13.32 -8.76 -4.40
C GLU A 65 -13.45 -8.25 -5.84
N MET A 66 -12.52 -7.40 -6.28
CA MET A 66 -12.44 -6.87 -7.65
C MET A 66 -11.70 -7.78 -8.64
N GLY A 67 -11.27 -8.98 -8.21
CA GLY A 67 -10.66 -9.98 -9.08
C GLY A 67 -9.13 -9.96 -9.14
N ALA A 68 -8.45 -9.32 -8.18
CA ALA A 68 -7.01 -9.44 -8.03
C ALA A 68 -6.61 -10.90 -7.75
N THR A 69 -5.70 -11.42 -8.56
CA THR A 69 -5.14 -12.78 -8.41
C THR A 69 -3.78 -12.77 -7.75
N GLU A 70 -3.02 -11.70 -7.92
CA GLU A 70 -1.70 -11.51 -7.30
C GLU A 70 -1.63 -10.16 -6.58
N ILE A 71 -1.15 -10.17 -5.34
CA ILE A 71 -0.99 -8.96 -4.54
C ILE A 71 0.40 -8.96 -3.90
N LEU A 72 1.17 -7.92 -4.21
CA LEU A 72 2.47 -7.63 -3.58
C LEU A 72 2.31 -6.40 -2.67
N ILE A 73 2.76 -6.52 -1.43
CA ILE A 73 2.67 -5.46 -0.42
C ILE A 73 4.08 -5.04 -0.03
N SER A 74 4.31 -3.73 0.08
CA SER A 74 5.59 -3.12 0.43
C SER A 74 5.45 -2.26 1.68
N ASP A 75 6.06 -2.72 2.77
CA ASP A 75 6.18 -1.98 4.03
C ASP A 75 7.21 -0.86 3.82
N SER A 76 6.72 0.37 3.69
CA SER A 76 7.48 1.49 3.12
C SER A 76 7.74 2.63 4.11
N HIS A 77 7.20 2.55 5.32
CA HIS A 77 7.46 3.54 6.37
C HIS A 77 8.76 3.23 7.13
N GLY A 78 9.53 4.27 7.49
CA GLY A 78 10.60 4.16 8.49
C GLY A 78 11.61 3.02 8.23
N ASN A 79 11.63 2.00 9.09
CA ASN A 79 12.51 0.83 8.96
C ASN A 79 11.94 -0.29 8.06
N GLY A 80 10.75 -0.12 7.48
CA GLY A 80 10.08 -1.12 6.65
C GLY A 80 9.63 -2.36 7.43
N GLU A 81 9.40 -2.23 8.74
CA GLU A 81 9.07 -3.34 9.65
C GLU A 81 7.81 -3.04 10.50
N ASN A 82 6.85 -2.31 9.92
CA ASN A 82 5.66 -1.80 10.59
C ASN A 82 4.46 -2.75 10.49
N LEU A 83 4.25 -3.43 9.35
CA LEU A 83 3.11 -4.34 9.16
C LEU A 83 3.21 -5.58 10.08
N LEU A 84 2.06 -6.00 10.63
CA LEU A 84 1.98 -7.14 11.54
C LEU A 84 1.74 -8.43 10.73
N ASN A 85 2.81 -9.19 10.50
CA ASN A 85 2.79 -10.40 9.65
C ASN A 85 1.68 -11.39 10.02
N GLU A 86 1.46 -11.57 11.33
CA GLU A 86 0.50 -12.54 11.86
C GLU A 86 -0.96 -12.17 11.57
N GLN A 87 -1.20 -10.96 11.08
CA GLN A 87 -2.52 -10.42 10.79
C GLN A 87 -2.73 -10.14 9.31
N LEU A 88 -1.72 -10.35 8.47
CA LEU A 88 -1.84 -10.24 7.03
C LEU A 88 -2.44 -11.54 6.45
N PRO A 89 -3.12 -11.47 5.29
CA PRO A 89 -3.60 -12.64 4.58
C PRO A 89 -2.44 -13.59 4.21
N GLY A 90 -2.73 -14.89 4.10
CA GLY A 90 -1.71 -15.90 3.79
C GLY A 90 -1.28 -15.94 2.32
N ASP A 91 -2.04 -15.30 1.44
CA ASP A 91 -1.94 -15.32 -0.02
C ASP A 91 -1.43 -13.99 -0.59
N ILE A 92 -0.42 -13.42 0.06
CA ILE A 92 0.30 -12.22 -0.39
C ILE A 92 1.79 -12.50 -0.56
N GLN A 93 2.45 -11.61 -1.28
CA GLN A 93 3.89 -11.41 -1.14
C GLN A 93 4.13 -10.12 -0.35
N LEU A 94 5.11 -10.13 0.55
CA LEU A 94 5.40 -9.00 1.43
C LEU A 94 6.89 -8.63 1.34
N ILE A 95 7.16 -7.37 1.05
CA ILE A 95 8.50 -6.79 1.07
C ILE A 95 8.67 -5.97 2.34
N ARG A 96 9.78 -6.24 3.04
CA ARG A 96 10.12 -5.62 4.33
C ARG A 96 11.59 -5.24 4.38
N SER A 97 11.90 -4.34 5.31
CA SER A 97 13.27 -3.90 5.63
C SER A 97 14.00 -3.24 4.45
N TRP A 98 15.28 -2.94 4.68
CA TRP A 98 16.18 -2.19 3.80
C TRP A 98 17.57 -2.87 3.73
N PRO A 99 18.42 -2.58 2.74
CA PRO A 99 18.25 -1.67 1.60
C PRO A 99 17.43 -2.28 0.46
N ARG A 100 16.75 -1.42 -0.31
CA ARG A 100 15.96 -1.82 -1.48
C ARG A 100 16.30 -0.91 -2.68
N PRO A 101 16.75 -1.44 -3.83
CA PRO A 101 17.09 -0.63 -5.01
C PRO A 101 16.01 0.35 -5.46
N LEU A 102 14.74 -0.04 -5.41
CA LEU A 102 13.59 0.82 -5.77
C LEU A 102 12.88 1.42 -4.54
N MET A 103 13.53 1.40 -3.37
CA MET A 103 13.03 2.04 -2.14
C MET A 103 11.61 1.57 -1.77
N MET A 104 10.66 2.51 -1.61
CA MET A 104 9.25 2.25 -1.26
C MET A 104 8.51 1.43 -2.33
N MET A 105 9.09 1.31 -3.53
CA MET A 105 8.51 0.65 -4.70
C MET A 105 9.25 -0.62 -5.13
N GLU A 106 10.01 -1.25 -4.23
CA GLU A 106 10.70 -2.51 -4.52
C GLU A 106 9.77 -3.60 -5.06
N GLY A 107 10.24 -4.35 -6.05
CA GLY A 107 9.50 -5.44 -6.68
C GLY A 107 8.43 -5.01 -7.69
N ILE A 108 8.24 -3.71 -7.95
CA ILE A 108 7.35 -3.26 -9.04
C ILE A 108 8.02 -3.41 -10.41
N ASP A 109 7.24 -3.82 -11.41
CA ASP A 109 7.65 -3.96 -12.80
C ASP A 109 6.46 -3.69 -13.74
N GLU A 110 6.65 -3.82 -15.06
CA GLU A 110 5.61 -3.61 -16.07
C GLU A 110 4.45 -4.64 -16.04
N THR A 111 4.52 -5.67 -15.20
CA THR A 111 3.48 -6.72 -15.11
C THR A 111 2.36 -6.37 -14.14
N PHE A 112 2.51 -5.33 -13.32
CA PHE A 112 1.46 -4.86 -12.42
C PHE A 112 0.41 -4.02 -13.17
N ASP A 113 -0.86 -4.33 -12.94
CA ASP A 113 -1.98 -3.62 -13.55
C ASP A 113 -2.32 -2.31 -12.81
N ALA A 114 -2.05 -2.26 -11.49
CA ALA A 114 -2.31 -1.08 -10.68
C ALA A 114 -1.43 -1.02 -9.41
N VAL A 115 -1.38 0.19 -8.85
CA VAL A 115 -0.71 0.49 -7.58
C VAL A 115 -1.68 1.21 -6.66
N ILE A 116 -1.69 0.82 -5.38
CA ILE A 116 -2.41 1.48 -4.30
C ILE A 116 -1.37 2.06 -3.33
N PHE A 117 -1.50 3.35 -3.03
CA PHE A 117 -0.70 4.05 -2.01
C PHE A 117 -1.54 4.28 -0.77
N ILE A 118 -1.10 3.72 0.37
CA ILE A 118 -1.80 3.81 1.66
C ILE A 118 -0.95 4.60 2.64
N GLY A 119 -1.56 5.53 3.38
CA GLY A 119 -0.89 6.29 4.42
C GLY A 119 0.20 7.24 3.94
N TYR A 120 0.24 7.57 2.65
CA TYR A 120 1.20 8.53 2.08
C TYR A 120 0.86 9.97 2.48
N HIS A 121 1.90 10.81 2.54
CA HIS A 121 1.79 12.20 2.94
C HIS A 121 2.27 13.16 1.83
N SER A 122 1.91 14.45 1.93
CA SER A 122 2.37 15.48 0.99
C SER A 122 3.88 15.74 1.12
N SER A 123 4.49 16.18 0.02
CA SER A 123 5.89 16.60 0.03
C SER A 123 6.11 17.80 0.96
N THR A 124 7.29 17.86 1.59
CA THR A 124 7.74 18.99 2.42
C THR A 124 7.80 20.35 1.71
N LYS A 125 7.63 20.39 0.39
CA LYS A 125 7.56 21.62 -0.40
C LYS A 125 6.13 22.19 -0.53
N GLU A 126 5.12 21.52 0.02
CA GLU A 126 3.75 22.02 0.03
C GLU A 126 3.59 23.08 1.14
N HIS A 127 3.24 24.32 0.77
CA HIS A 127 3.25 25.48 1.67
C HIS A 127 1.92 25.69 2.43
N ARG A 128 0.97 24.75 2.32
CA ARG A 128 -0.34 24.83 2.98
C ARG A 128 -0.46 23.62 3.91
N GLY A 129 -0.60 23.91 5.21
CA GLY A 129 -0.42 22.97 6.32
C GLY A 129 -0.83 21.52 6.04
N SER A 130 0.12 20.61 6.24
CA SER A 130 -0.04 19.17 6.14
C SER A 130 0.50 18.52 7.41
N SER A 131 -0.26 17.59 7.99
CA SER A 131 0.26 16.71 9.05
C SER A 131 1.40 15.86 8.47
N SER A 132 2.55 15.86 9.14
CA SER A 132 3.67 14.92 8.92
C SER A 132 4.33 14.89 7.54
N ALA A 133 4.82 16.04 7.04
CA ALA A 133 5.61 16.07 5.80
C ALA A 133 7.09 15.69 6.03
N HIS A 134 7.58 14.63 5.38
CA HIS A 134 9.01 14.30 5.27
C HIS A 134 9.42 14.05 3.80
N HIS A 135 10.72 13.91 3.48
CA HIS A 135 11.15 13.65 2.10
C HIS A 135 12.37 12.75 2.12
N PHE A 136 12.28 11.60 1.44
CA PHE A 136 13.40 10.68 1.28
C PHE A 136 14.45 11.30 0.35
N LYS A 137 15.63 11.60 0.89
CA LYS A 137 16.80 12.00 0.11
C LYS A 137 17.64 10.76 -0.22
N ARG A 138 17.96 10.62 -1.51
CA ARG A 138 18.89 9.61 -2.05
C ARG A 138 20.25 9.66 -1.40
#